data_AF-A0A0C2CNR9-F1
#
_entry.id   AF-A0A0C2CNR9-F1
#
_cell.length_a   1.000
_cell.length_b   1.000
_cell.length_c   1.000
_cell.angle_alpha   90.00
_cell.angle_beta   90.00
_cell.angle_gamma   90.00
#
_symmetry.space_group_name_H-M   'P 1'
#
loop_
_entity.id
_entity.type
_entity.pdbx_description
1 polymer ?
#
loop_
_entity_poly.entity_id
_entity_poly.type
_entity_poly.pdbx_seq_one_letter_code
_entity_poly.pdbx_strand_id
1 'polypeptide(L)'
;MMDNPKCFMTMFKFTMGMLEKNVVGNNLTLREFLKWLNTLAMKCMDTDHTVERALNTIADDLIQVLSEEDDECKYKFVEHASQGTICDFLASSIDKSLVAVRTVISFAGSFQAKDQRMDEVLVAALTKCDHCCELTSRLLPLHSQFAVQRERLVQTLTTLFSAVQEPVDLMLSNVKTVPEMIEWKSLAMLSKLLKERLQAIMAIADEHVGIFNPEDLKGRKKKCVVCDSCPQRVRKDEIIYVKYVRAREALQS
;
A
#
# COMPACT_ATOMS: atom_id res chain seq x y z
N MET A 1 1.78 3.00 29.45
CA MET A 1 2.77 1.91 29.34
C MET A 1 3.48 2.09 28.00
N MET A 2 4.81 2.26 28.00
CA MET A 2 5.56 2.23 26.74
C MET A 2 5.63 0.78 26.26
N ASP A 3 5.14 0.51 25.06
CA ASP A 3 5.24 -0.81 24.46
C ASP A 3 6.73 -1.18 24.23
N ASN A 4 7.18 -2.35 24.67
CA ASN A 4 8.57 -2.80 24.49
C ASN A 4 8.75 -3.40 23.07
N PRO A 5 9.59 -2.83 22.19
CA PRO A 5 9.79 -3.33 20.82
C PRO A 5 10.26 -4.77 20.75
N LYS A 6 11.02 -5.24 21.75
CA LYS A 6 11.44 -6.64 21.85
C LYS A 6 10.26 -7.59 22.02
N CYS A 7 9.21 -7.14 22.72
CA CYS A 7 8.00 -7.93 22.93
C CYS A 7 7.28 -8.19 21.60
N PHE A 8 7.15 -7.18 20.74
CA PHE A 8 6.53 -7.36 19.41
C PHE A 8 7.36 -8.26 18.50
N MET A 9 8.69 -8.14 18.54
CA MET A 9 9.57 -9.04 17.79
C MET A 9 9.40 -10.49 18.26
N THR A 10 9.31 -10.73 19.58
CA THR A 10 9.04 -12.07 20.12
C THR A 10 7.67 -12.58 19.69
N MET A 11 6.63 -11.76 19.75
CA MET A 11 5.28 -12.13 19.28
C MET A 11 5.26 -12.43 17.78
N PHE A 12 6.00 -11.66 16.97
CA PHE A 12 6.10 -11.86 15.53
C PHE A 12 6.76 -13.20 15.23
N LYS A 13 7.93 -13.46 15.82
CA LYS A 13 8.65 -14.74 15.66
C LYS A 13 7.82 -15.93 16.15
N PHE A 14 7.12 -15.78 17.27
CA PHE A 14 6.21 -16.82 17.77
C PHE A 14 5.07 -17.09 16.78
N THR A 15 4.41 -16.05 16.29
CA THR A 15 3.31 -16.18 15.32
C THR A 15 3.81 -16.83 14.03
N MET A 16 4.95 -16.37 13.49
CA MET A 16 5.57 -16.95 12.30
C MET A 16 5.93 -18.42 12.52
N GLY A 17 6.60 -18.76 13.61
CA GLY A 17 6.98 -20.15 13.91
C GLY A 17 5.78 -21.08 14.13
N MET A 18 4.63 -20.54 14.55
CA MET A 18 3.37 -21.27 14.59
C MET A 18 2.80 -21.46 13.17
N LEU A 19 2.73 -20.40 12.36
CA LEU A 19 2.16 -20.47 11.01
C LEU A 19 2.99 -21.32 10.04
N GLU A 20 4.33 -21.25 10.13
CA GLU A 20 5.27 -22.02 9.29
C GLU A 20 5.04 -23.53 9.34
N LYS A 21 4.53 -24.05 10.46
CA LYS A 21 4.35 -25.49 10.70
C LYS A 21 2.93 -25.97 10.39
N ASN A 22 2.03 -25.08 9.99
CA ASN A 22 0.61 -25.36 9.90
C ASN A 22 0.03 -24.95 8.54
N VAL A 23 -1.07 -25.60 8.19
CA VAL A 23 -1.93 -25.18 7.07
C VAL A 23 -3.17 -24.52 7.67
N VAL A 24 -3.58 -23.37 7.13
CA VAL A 24 -4.77 -22.64 7.60
C VAL A 24 -5.86 -22.73 6.54
N GLY A 25 -6.71 -23.76 6.63
CA GLY A 25 -7.81 -23.96 5.68
C GLY A 25 -8.97 -22.96 5.83
N ASN A 26 -9.11 -22.32 7.00
CA ASN A 26 -10.16 -21.32 7.22
C ASN A 26 -9.68 -19.91 6.85
N ASN A 27 -10.26 -19.35 5.79
CA ASN A 27 -9.90 -18.03 5.27
C ASN A 27 -10.17 -16.87 6.23
N LEU A 28 -11.20 -16.96 7.09
CA LEU A 28 -11.43 -15.93 8.11
C LEU A 28 -10.30 -15.91 9.13
N THR A 29 -9.87 -17.09 9.58
CA THR A 29 -8.75 -17.26 10.50
C THR A 29 -7.45 -16.78 9.88
N LEU A 30 -7.18 -17.17 8.62
CA LEU A 30 -5.99 -16.75 7.88
C LEU A 30 -5.93 -15.21 7.77
N ARG A 31 -7.05 -14.58 7.40
CA ARG A 31 -7.15 -13.13 7.28
C ARG A 31 -6.82 -12.41 8.60
N GLU A 32 -7.29 -12.92 9.73
CA GLU A 32 -6.96 -12.34 11.04
C GLU A 32 -5.49 -12.54 11.42
N PHE A 33 -4.90 -13.70 11.11
CA PHE A 33 -3.46 -13.92 11.31
C PHE A 33 -2.61 -12.97 10.44
N LEU A 34 -2.96 -12.80 9.18
CA LEU A 34 -2.28 -11.88 8.26
C LEU A 34 -2.40 -10.42 8.72
N LYS A 35 -3.58 -9.99 9.19
CA LYS A 35 -3.77 -8.67 9.81
C LYS A 35 -2.93 -8.49 11.08
N TRP A 36 -2.85 -9.54 11.90
CA TRP A 36 -2.06 -9.56 13.12
C TRP A 36 -0.56 -9.43 12.82
N LEU A 37 -0.03 -10.21 11.86
CA LEU A 37 1.35 -10.10 11.40
C LEU A 37 1.68 -8.69 10.91
N ASN A 38 0.83 -8.10 10.08
CA ASN A 38 0.99 -6.71 9.64
C ASN A 38 0.99 -5.70 10.80
N THR A 39 0.22 -5.96 11.85
CA THR A 39 0.16 -5.07 13.02
C THR A 39 1.41 -5.20 13.88
N LEU A 40 1.89 -6.43 14.09
CA LEU A 40 3.14 -6.69 14.79
C LEU A 40 4.33 -6.10 14.06
N ALA A 41 4.39 -6.27 12.73
CA ALA A 41 5.51 -5.78 11.93
C ALA A 41 5.72 -4.27 12.06
N MET A 42 4.64 -3.49 12.04
CA MET A 42 4.70 -2.03 12.22
C MET A 42 5.23 -1.59 13.59
N LYS A 43 5.22 -2.47 14.58
CA LYS A 43 5.71 -2.19 15.94
C LYS A 43 7.05 -2.84 16.25
N CYS A 44 7.58 -3.66 15.33
CA CYS A 44 8.88 -4.30 15.49
C CYS A 44 10.00 -3.30 15.21
N MET A 45 11.09 -3.39 15.98
CA MET A 45 12.35 -2.76 15.64
C MET A 45 13.15 -3.76 14.78
N ASP A 46 13.06 -3.62 13.46
CA ASP A 46 13.59 -4.59 12.49
C ASP A 46 14.96 -4.19 11.96
N THR A 47 15.98 -4.21 12.83
CA THR A 47 17.34 -3.76 12.48
C THR A 47 18.04 -4.65 11.44
N ASP A 48 17.60 -5.89 11.28
CA ASP A 48 18.19 -6.89 10.38
C ASP A 48 17.28 -7.21 9.18
N HIS A 49 16.20 -6.44 8.95
CA HIS A 49 15.23 -6.65 7.88
C HIS A 49 14.58 -8.05 7.90
N THR A 50 14.51 -8.71 9.06
CA THR A 50 13.94 -10.06 9.17
C THR A 50 12.42 -10.03 9.05
N VAL A 51 11.77 -9.06 9.68
CA VAL A 51 10.31 -8.89 9.62
C VAL A 51 9.88 -8.49 8.21
N GLU A 52 10.58 -7.53 7.61
CA GLU A 52 10.33 -7.08 6.25
C GLU A 52 10.48 -8.23 5.23
N ARG A 53 11.56 -9.02 5.32
CA ARG A 53 11.76 -10.18 4.44
C ARG A 53 10.64 -11.22 4.60
N ALA A 54 10.21 -11.49 5.83
CA ALA A 54 9.13 -12.45 6.07
C ALA A 54 7.80 -11.99 5.44
N LEU A 55 7.43 -10.71 5.62
CA LEU A 55 6.22 -10.17 5.01
C LEU A 55 6.28 -10.15 3.48
N ASN A 56 7.45 -9.85 2.91
CA ASN A 56 7.64 -9.88 1.46
C ASN A 56 7.49 -11.31 0.91
N THR A 57 8.10 -12.30 1.56
CA THR A 57 7.89 -13.71 1.20
C THR A 57 6.41 -14.10 1.29
N ILE A 58 5.69 -13.69 2.34
CA ILE A 58 4.24 -13.97 2.46
C ILE A 58 3.47 -13.31 1.31
N ALA A 59 3.82 -12.07 0.94
CA ALA A 59 3.20 -11.38 -0.18
C ALA A 59 3.48 -12.10 -1.51
N ASP A 60 4.71 -12.58 -1.72
CA ASP A 60 5.10 -13.35 -2.90
C ASP A 60 4.33 -14.68 -2.99
N ASP A 61 4.31 -15.47 -1.90
CA ASP A 61 3.57 -16.73 -1.84
C ASP A 61 2.05 -16.51 -2.08
N LEU A 62 1.47 -15.46 -1.49
CA LEU A 62 0.05 -15.12 -1.71
C LEU A 62 -0.26 -14.73 -3.16
N ILE A 63 0.69 -14.09 -3.85
CA ILE A 63 0.54 -13.74 -5.27
C ILE A 63 0.69 -14.99 -6.14
N GLN A 64 1.60 -15.88 -5.79
CA GLN A 64 1.79 -17.17 -6.47
C GLN A 64 0.53 -18.05 -6.40
N VAL A 65 -0.17 -18.05 -5.27
CA VAL A 65 -1.49 -18.71 -5.14
C VAL A 65 -2.50 -18.19 -6.18
N LEU A 66 -2.34 -16.96 -6.70
CA LEU A 66 -3.19 -16.40 -7.75
C LEU A 66 -2.67 -16.64 -9.16
N SER A 67 -1.38 -16.93 -9.35
CA SER A 67 -0.81 -17.19 -10.68
C SER A 67 -1.09 -18.60 -11.19
N GLU A 68 -1.62 -19.50 -10.35
CA GLU A 68 -1.83 -20.94 -10.65
C GLU A 68 -0.53 -21.64 -11.13
N GLU A 69 0.63 -21.03 -10.86
CA GLU A 69 1.94 -21.61 -11.16
C GLU A 69 2.23 -22.74 -10.16
N ASP A 70 2.68 -23.89 -10.67
CA ASP A 70 2.86 -25.15 -9.92
C ASP A 70 4.10 -25.14 -9.00
N ASP A 71 4.59 -23.95 -8.66
CA ASP A 71 5.69 -23.75 -7.74
C ASP A 71 5.19 -23.95 -6.29
N GLU A 72 6.00 -24.55 -5.42
CA GLU A 72 5.65 -24.76 -4.03
C GLU A 72 5.80 -23.45 -3.24
N CYS A 73 4.73 -22.98 -2.59
CA CYS A 73 4.79 -21.82 -1.70
C CYS A 73 5.77 -22.10 -0.55
N LYS A 74 6.60 -21.11 -0.19
CA LYS A 74 7.49 -21.27 0.97
C LYS A 74 6.69 -21.42 2.27
N TYR A 75 5.59 -20.69 2.39
CA TYR A 75 4.68 -20.76 3.53
C TYR A 75 3.38 -21.48 3.20
N LYS A 76 3.28 -22.75 3.62
CA LYS A 76 2.09 -23.59 3.37
C LYS A 76 0.78 -23.03 3.93
N PHE A 77 0.85 -22.18 4.96
CA PHE A 77 -0.35 -21.60 5.57
C PHE A 77 -1.13 -20.67 4.64
N VAL A 78 -0.52 -20.19 3.54
CA VAL A 78 -1.19 -19.34 2.55
C VAL A 78 -1.70 -20.07 1.32
N GLU A 79 -1.40 -21.38 1.14
CA GLU A 79 -1.74 -22.16 -0.07
C GLU A 79 -3.24 -22.17 -0.42
N HIS A 80 -4.11 -21.95 0.56
CA HIS A 80 -5.57 -21.92 0.38
C HIS A 80 -6.17 -20.53 0.58
N ALA A 81 -5.34 -19.49 0.48
CA ALA A 81 -5.81 -18.12 0.62
C ALA A 81 -6.79 -17.76 -0.49
N SER A 82 -7.96 -17.25 -0.10
CA SER A 82 -8.92 -16.71 -1.04
C SER A 82 -8.42 -15.38 -1.61
N GLN A 83 -8.85 -15.08 -2.83
CA GLN A 83 -8.56 -13.81 -3.52
C GLN A 83 -8.81 -12.58 -2.63
N GLY A 84 -9.93 -12.57 -1.89
CA GLY A 84 -10.26 -11.49 -0.98
C GLY A 84 -9.30 -11.35 0.19
N THR A 85 -8.80 -12.46 0.74
CA THR A 85 -7.78 -12.45 1.80
C THR A 85 -6.45 -11.92 1.28
N ILE A 86 -6.06 -12.31 0.08
CA ILE A 86 -4.81 -11.88 -0.58
C ILE A 86 -4.85 -10.38 -0.86
N CYS A 87 -5.91 -9.89 -1.51
CA CYS A 87 -6.10 -8.47 -1.81
C CYS A 87 -6.11 -7.63 -0.52
N ASP A 88 -6.83 -8.08 0.52
CA ASP A 88 -6.88 -7.41 1.82
C ASP A 88 -5.50 -7.29 2.46
N PHE A 89 -4.70 -8.37 2.41
CA PHE A 89 -3.36 -8.37 2.99
C PHE A 89 -2.44 -7.40 2.25
N LEU A 90 -2.33 -7.54 0.92
CA LEU A 90 -1.48 -6.68 0.09
C LEU A 90 -1.86 -5.20 0.26
N ALA A 91 -3.16 -4.87 0.14
CA ALA A 91 -3.66 -3.50 0.33
C ALA A 91 -3.36 -2.98 1.74
N SER A 92 -3.53 -3.81 2.79
CA SER A 92 -3.20 -3.41 4.15
C SER A 92 -1.70 -3.19 4.37
N SER A 93 -0.84 -3.99 3.75
CA SER A 93 0.61 -3.87 3.85
C SER A 93 1.10 -2.58 3.19
N ILE A 94 0.55 -2.27 2.01
CA ILE A 94 0.81 -1.03 1.27
C ILE A 94 0.35 0.18 2.10
N ASP A 95 -0.92 0.22 2.50
CA ASP A 95 -1.49 1.39 3.20
C ASP A 95 -0.75 1.72 4.50
N LYS A 96 -0.46 0.71 5.34
CA LYS A 96 0.24 0.92 6.61
C LYS A 96 1.65 1.46 6.39
N SER A 97 2.36 0.92 5.39
CA SER A 97 3.71 1.38 5.03
C SER A 97 3.68 2.83 4.57
N LEU A 98 2.72 3.20 3.72
CA LEU A 98 2.59 4.56 3.20
C LEU A 98 2.17 5.57 4.28
N VAL A 99 1.32 5.18 5.23
CA VAL A 99 1.00 6.03 6.39
C VAL A 99 2.25 6.32 7.23
N ALA A 100 3.11 5.32 7.43
CA ALA A 100 4.38 5.53 8.11
C ALA A 100 5.31 6.47 7.32
N VAL A 101 5.41 6.29 6.00
CA VAL A 101 6.16 7.22 5.13
C VAL A 101 5.66 8.66 5.29
N ARG A 102 4.35 8.89 5.21
CA ARG A 102 3.77 10.23 5.39
C ARG A 102 4.09 10.84 6.75
N THR A 103 4.04 10.02 7.80
CA THR A 103 4.38 10.47 9.16
C THR A 103 5.84 10.91 9.25
N VAL A 104 6.76 10.13 8.65
CA VAL A 104 8.20 10.45 8.61
C VAL A 104 8.47 11.72 7.79
N ILE A 105 7.85 11.87 6.62
CA ILE A 105 8.03 13.05 5.77
C ILE A 105 7.45 14.31 6.42
N SER A 106 6.27 14.21 7.02
CA SER A 106 5.66 15.34 7.75
C SER A 106 6.52 15.78 8.94
N PHE A 107 7.08 14.82 9.68
CA PHE A 107 8.06 15.09 10.72
C PHE A 107 9.32 15.77 10.16
N ALA A 108 9.87 15.24 9.07
CA ALA A 108 11.04 15.81 8.41
C ALA A 108 10.78 17.24 7.91
N GLY A 109 9.63 17.52 7.31
CA GLY A 109 9.27 18.86 6.85
C GLY A 109 9.07 19.87 7.98
N SER A 110 8.65 19.41 9.17
CA SER A 110 8.59 20.24 10.37
C SER A 110 9.98 20.55 10.93
N PHE A 111 10.98 19.74 10.57
CA PHE A 111 12.36 19.88 10.98
C PHE A 111 13.09 20.83 10.01
N GLN A 112 13.43 22.04 10.46
CA GLN A 112 14.02 23.08 9.61
C GLN A 112 15.47 22.83 9.18
N ALA A 113 16.06 21.67 9.53
CA ALA A 113 17.42 21.33 9.12
C ALA A 113 17.41 20.91 7.64
N LYS A 114 18.09 21.69 6.81
CA LYS A 114 18.19 21.51 5.36
C LYS A 114 19.59 21.01 4.99
N ASP A 115 19.95 19.86 5.55
CA ASP A 115 21.26 19.23 5.39
C ASP A 115 21.15 17.78 4.89
N GLN A 116 22.29 17.10 4.75
CA GLN A 116 22.39 15.73 4.23
C GLN A 116 21.49 14.71 4.97
N ARG A 117 21.13 14.94 6.23
CA ARG A 117 20.23 14.04 6.96
C ARG A 117 18.80 14.08 6.42
N MET A 118 18.38 15.22 5.85
CA MET A 118 17.11 15.33 5.14
C MET A 118 17.14 14.46 3.88
N ASP A 119 18.23 14.47 3.13
CA ASP A 119 18.41 13.60 1.95
C ASP A 119 18.33 12.12 2.36
N GLU A 120 19.00 11.70 3.44
CA GLU A 120 18.94 10.33 3.95
C GLU A 120 17.52 9.89 4.34
N VAL A 121 16.77 10.74 5.04
CA VAL A 121 15.38 10.46 5.42
C VAL A 121 14.48 10.37 4.19
N LEU A 122 14.65 11.27 3.22
CA LEU A 122 13.91 11.25 1.96
C LEU A 122 14.25 10.01 1.13
N VAL A 123 15.51 9.61 1.06
CA VAL A 123 15.94 8.36 0.41
C VAL A 123 15.25 7.15 1.05
N ALA A 124 15.21 7.07 2.38
CA ALA A 124 14.56 5.95 3.07
C ALA A 124 13.04 5.92 2.81
N ALA A 125 12.38 7.09 2.87
CA ALA A 125 10.96 7.22 2.58
C ALA A 125 10.63 6.84 1.13
N LEU A 126 11.40 7.35 0.15
CA LEU A 126 11.22 7.05 -1.27
C LEU A 126 11.53 5.59 -1.60
N THR A 127 12.51 4.97 -0.94
CA THR A 127 12.76 3.52 -1.05
C THR A 127 11.51 2.74 -0.64
N LYS A 128 10.84 3.14 0.45
CA LYS A 128 9.62 2.47 0.90
C LYS A 128 8.45 2.74 -0.05
N CYS A 129 8.34 3.93 -0.63
CA CYS A 129 7.38 4.23 -1.69
C CYS A 129 7.60 3.36 -2.94
N ASP A 130 8.84 3.15 -3.37
CA ASP A 130 9.18 2.28 -4.51
C ASP A 130 8.72 0.85 -4.25
N HIS A 131 9.02 0.30 -3.07
CA HIS A 131 8.52 -1.02 -2.68
C HIS A 131 6.99 -1.10 -2.64
N CYS A 132 6.31 -0.07 -2.14
CA CYS A 132 4.84 0.00 -2.17
C CYS A 132 4.30 0.07 -3.60
N CYS A 133 5.01 0.76 -4.52
CA CYS A 133 4.67 0.76 -5.94
C CYS A 133 4.79 -0.64 -6.54
N GLU A 134 5.84 -1.40 -6.22
CA GLU A 134 5.98 -2.79 -6.69
C GLU A 134 4.81 -3.66 -6.24
N LEU A 135 4.45 -3.62 -4.96
CA LEU A 135 3.29 -4.36 -4.44
C LEU A 135 1.97 -3.89 -5.10
N THR A 136 1.82 -2.59 -5.34
CA THR A 136 0.64 -2.02 -6.01
C THR A 136 0.53 -2.49 -7.44
N SER A 137 1.64 -2.52 -8.19
CA SER A 137 1.68 -3.02 -9.57
C SER A 137 1.29 -4.50 -9.67
N ARG A 138 1.56 -5.29 -8.64
CA ARG A 138 1.11 -6.69 -8.57
C ARG A 138 -0.37 -6.81 -8.15
N LEU A 139 -0.83 -5.90 -7.28
CA LEU A 139 -2.22 -5.86 -6.80
C LEU A 139 -3.22 -5.42 -7.89
N LEU A 140 -2.80 -4.49 -8.77
CA LEU A 140 -3.65 -3.88 -9.79
C LEU A 140 -4.28 -4.89 -10.78
N PRO A 141 -3.52 -5.80 -11.42
CA PRO A 141 -4.08 -6.81 -12.31
C PRO A 141 -5.10 -7.72 -11.61
N LEU A 142 -4.85 -8.08 -10.34
CA LEU A 142 -5.72 -8.97 -9.57
C LEU A 142 -7.11 -8.36 -9.35
N HIS A 143 -7.16 -7.08 -8.99
CA HIS A 143 -8.43 -6.39 -8.83
C HIS A 143 -9.22 -6.31 -10.14
N SER A 144 -8.54 -6.23 -11.29
CA SER A 144 -9.24 -6.20 -12.56
C SER A 144 -9.71 -7.56 -13.03
N GLN A 145 -8.84 -8.58 -12.94
CA GLN A 145 -9.15 -9.93 -13.39
C GLN A 145 -10.31 -10.51 -12.57
N PHE A 146 -10.35 -10.23 -11.27
CA PHE A 146 -11.34 -10.82 -10.37
C PHE A 146 -12.51 -9.88 -10.04
N ALA A 147 -12.46 -8.61 -10.45
CA ALA A 147 -13.45 -7.56 -10.09
C ALA A 147 -13.72 -7.44 -8.57
N VAL A 148 -12.78 -7.90 -7.74
CA VAL A 148 -12.90 -7.94 -6.28
C VAL A 148 -12.49 -6.59 -5.72
N GLN A 149 -13.20 -6.09 -4.69
CA GLN A 149 -12.75 -4.98 -3.83
C GLN A 149 -12.26 -3.69 -4.53
N ARG A 150 -12.87 -3.26 -5.63
CA ARG A 150 -12.53 -1.99 -6.32
C ARG A 150 -12.43 -0.78 -5.37
N GLU A 151 -13.34 -0.67 -4.39
CA GLU A 151 -13.30 0.39 -3.37
C GLU A 151 -11.95 0.39 -2.62
N ARG A 152 -11.46 -0.79 -2.24
CA ARG A 152 -10.20 -0.97 -1.51
C ARG A 152 -9.01 -0.57 -2.37
N LEU A 153 -8.98 -1.01 -3.62
CA LEU A 153 -7.94 -0.63 -4.58
C LEU A 153 -7.86 0.90 -4.73
N VAL A 154 -9.00 1.56 -4.93
CA VAL A 154 -9.06 3.03 -5.09
C VAL A 154 -8.54 3.74 -3.84
N GLN A 155 -8.86 3.25 -2.65
CA GLN A 155 -8.32 3.77 -1.40
C GLN A 155 -6.79 3.59 -1.29
N THR A 156 -6.28 2.42 -1.68
CA THR A 156 -4.84 2.14 -1.66
C THR A 156 -4.09 2.99 -2.67
N LEU A 157 -4.60 3.15 -3.89
CA LEU A 157 -4.05 4.08 -4.89
C LEU A 157 -4.07 5.53 -4.42
N THR A 158 -5.17 5.96 -3.78
CA THR A 158 -5.27 7.30 -3.18
C THR A 158 -4.18 7.51 -2.14
N THR A 159 -3.96 6.50 -1.29
CA THR A 159 -2.94 6.53 -0.23
C THR A 159 -1.54 6.58 -0.84
N LEU A 160 -1.28 5.82 -1.90
CA LEU A 160 -0.01 5.81 -2.61
C LEU A 160 0.31 7.17 -3.22
N PHE A 161 -0.60 7.74 -4.00
CA PHE A 161 -0.39 9.03 -4.64
C PHE A 161 -0.21 10.14 -3.61
N SER A 162 -1.03 10.16 -2.56
CA SER A 162 -0.90 11.14 -1.48
C SER A 162 0.43 11.00 -0.73
N ALA A 163 0.92 9.78 -0.53
CA ALA A 163 2.19 9.55 0.17
C ALA A 163 3.41 9.94 -0.66
N VAL A 164 3.36 9.78 -1.98
CA VAL A 164 4.44 10.23 -2.88
C VAL A 164 4.38 11.74 -3.12
N GLN A 165 3.21 12.37 -3.02
CA GLN A 165 3.09 13.83 -3.11
C GLN A 165 3.87 14.56 -2.00
N GLU A 166 3.84 14.04 -0.77
CA GLU A 166 4.45 14.71 0.38
C GLU A 166 5.97 14.98 0.20
N PRO A 167 6.81 14.01 -0.24
CA PRO A 167 8.22 14.31 -0.53
C PRO A 167 8.39 15.24 -1.73
N VAL A 168 7.50 15.23 -2.73
CA VAL A 168 7.52 16.19 -3.85
C VAL A 168 7.32 17.61 -3.33
N ASP A 169 6.26 17.84 -2.55
CA ASP A 169 5.94 19.14 -1.96
C ASP A 169 7.09 19.64 -1.07
N LEU A 170 7.64 18.75 -0.24
CA LEU A 170 8.77 19.08 0.63
C LEU A 170 10.00 19.51 -0.18
N MET A 171 10.37 18.76 -1.22
CA MET A 171 11.49 19.13 -2.09
C MET A 171 11.22 20.44 -2.84
N LEU A 172 10.03 20.64 -3.38
CA LEU A 172 9.66 21.89 -4.07
C LEU A 172 9.71 23.11 -3.14
N SER A 173 9.33 22.94 -1.87
CA SER A 173 9.44 24.01 -0.87
C SER A 173 10.90 24.37 -0.54
N ASN A 174 11.81 23.41 -0.68
CA ASN A 174 13.22 23.55 -0.31
C ASN A 174 14.15 23.92 -1.47
N VAL A 175 13.80 23.61 -2.72
CA VAL A 175 14.67 23.76 -3.90
C VAL A 175 15.28 25.16 -4.06
N LYS A 176 14.54 26.20 -3.68
CA LYS A 176 15.01 27.60 -3.78
C LYS A 176 16.00 27.98 -2.67
N THR A 177 16.00 27.23 -1.58
CA THR A 177 16.75 27.53 -0.35
C THR A 177 17.93 26.59 -0.12
N VAL A 178 18.02 25.50 -0.88
CA VAL A 178 19.05 24.46 -0.73
C VAL A 178 19.66 24.19 -2.11
N PRO A 179 20.70 24.95 -2.52
CA PRO A 179 21.33 24.77 -3.83
C PRO A 179 21.93 23.37 -4.04
N GLU A 180 22.48 22.78 -2.97
CA GLU A 180 23.08 21.43 -2.95
C GLU A 180 22.06 20.31 -3.19
N MET A 181 20.75 20.61 -3.13
CA MET A 181 19.67 19.65 -3.33
C MET A 181 19.69 19.01 -4.72
N ILE A 182 20.34 19.65 -5.70
CA ILE A 182 20.52 19.10 -7.05
C ILE A 182 21.38 17.83 -7.05
N GLU A 183 22.23 17.65 -6.04
CA GLU A 183 23.12 16.50 -5.88
C GLU A 183 22.52 15.41 -4.98
N TRP A 184 21.34 15.67 -4.40
CA TRP A 184 20.70 14.75 -3.47
C TRP A 184 20.28 13.45 -4.15
N LYS A 185 20.58 12.34 -3.49
CA LYS A 185 20.21 11.01 -3.98
C LYS A 185 18.70 10.84 -4.03
N SER A 186 17.99 11.44 -3.07
CA SER A 186 16.52 11.43 -3.02
C SER A 186 15.88 12.07 -4.27
N LEU A 187 16.47 13.12 -4.84
CA LEU A 187 15.96 13.75 -6.06
C LEU A 187 16.04 12.80 -7.27
N ALA A 188 17.17 12.12 -7.44
CA ALA A 188 17.34 11.12 -8.50
C ALA A 188 16.37 9.95 -8.34
N MET A 189 16.20 9.47 -7.11
CA MET A 189 15.23 8.41 -6.77
C MET A 189 13.79 8.83 -7.05
N LEU A 190 13.41 10.05 -6.65
CA LEU A 190 12.06 10.57 -6.92
C LEU A 190 11.80 10.66 -8.42
N SER A 191 12.75 11.17 -9.21
CA SER A 191 12.61 11.20 -10.67
C SER A 191 12.39 9.80 -11.25
N LYS A 192 13.14 8.80 -10.79
CA LYS A 192 12.97 7.41 -11.24
C LYS A 192 11.59 6.85 -10.86
N LEU A 193 11.19 7.04 -9.60
CA LEU A 193 9.92 6.58 -9.07
C LEU A 193 8.73 7.16 -9.85
N LEU A 194 8.76 8.47 -10.12
CA LEU A 194 7.71 9.18 -10.87
C LEU A 194 7.62 8.70 -12.33
N LYS A 195 8.76 8.64 -13.04
CA LYS A 195 8.80 8.36 -14.48
C LYS A 195 8.62 6.89 -14.84
N GLU A 196 9.12 5.97 -14.01
CA GLU A 196 9.10 4.54 -14.35
C GLU A 196 7.92 3.85 -13.66
N ARG A 197 7.83 3.94 -12.33
CA ARG A 197 6.90 3.14 -11.55
C ARG A 197 5.51 3.74 -11.53
N LEU A 198 5.40 5.00 -11.11
CA LEU A 198 4.10 5.64 -10.93
C LEU A 198 3.38 5.87 -12.24
N GLN A 199 4.11 6.24 -13.30
CA GLN A 199 3.53 6.36 -14.63
C GLN A 199 2.93 5.02 -15.12
N ALA A 200 3.61 3.89 -14.88
CA ALA A 200 3.08 2.56 -15.20
C ALA A 200 1.84 2.22 -14.35
N ILE A 201 1.88 2.48 -13.04
CA ILE A 201 0.72 2.28 -12.14
C ILE A 201 -0.48 3.10 -12.59
N MET A 202 -0.28 4.38 -12.95
CA MET A 202 -1.35 5.26 -13.44
C MET A 202 -1.95 4.73 -14.74
N ALA A 203 -1.13 4.27 -15.69
CA ALA A 203 -1.60 3.71 -16.95
C ALA A 203 -2.45 2.43 -16.72
N ILE A 204 -1.99 1.54 -15.86
CA ILE A 204 -2.75 0.33 -15.49
C ILE A 204 -4.03 0.73 -14.74
N ALA A 205 -3.97 1.68 -13.81
CA ALA A 205 -5.15 2.13 -13.09
C ALA A 205 -6.20 2.75 -14.03
N ASP A 206 -5.80 3.47 -15.07
CA ASP A 206 -6.72 4.03 -16.07
C ASP A 206 -7.53 2.97 -16.79
N GLU A 207 -6.87 1.88 -17.17
CA GLU A 207 -7.50 0.75 -17.85
C GLU A 207 -8.43 -0.04 -16.93
N HIS A 208 -8.00 -0.28 -15.68
CA HIS A 208 -8.63 -1.29 -14.82
C HIS A 208 -9.51 -0.71 -13.69
N VAL A 209 -9.24 0.51 -13.21
CA VAL A 209 -10.12 1.21 -12.26
C VAL A 209 -11.28 1.86 -13.00
N GLY A 210 -11.10 2.20 -14.29
CA GLY A 210 -12.10 2.80 -15.15
C GLY A 210 -12.50 4.23 -14.78
N ILE A 211 -13.13 4.90 -15.74
CA ILE A 211 -13.77 6.20 -15.55
C ILE A 211 -15.05 5.97 -14.75
N PHE A 212 -15.26 6.69 -13.64
CA PHE A 212 -16.55 6.66 -12.94
C PHE A 212 -17.62 7.21 -13.87
N ASN A 213 -18.49 6.34 -14.40
CA ASN A 213 -19.56 6.75 -15.30
C ASN A 213 -20.84 7.04 -14.48
N PRO A 214 -21.32 8.30 -14.41
CA PRO A 214 -22.53 8.64 -13.65
C PRO A 214 -23.79 7.92 -14.15
N GLU A 215 -23.78 7.43 -15.39
CA GLU A 215 -24.87 6.65 -15.99
C GLU A 215 -25.03 5.25 -15.34
N ASP A 216 -23.94 4.63 -14.87
CA ASP A 216 -23.96 3.32 -14.18
C ASP A 216 -24.76 3.38 -12.85
N LEU A 217 -24.87 4.58 -12.26
CA LEU A 217 -25.70 4.84 -11.09
C LEU A 217 -27.19 4.88 -11.42
N LYS A 218 -27.57 5.34 -12.63
CA LYS A 218 -28.98 5.42 -13.04
C LYS A 218 -29.59 4.02 -13.19
N GLY A 219 -28.80 3.04 -13.66
CA GLY A 219 -29.20 1.64 -13.72
C GLY A 219 -29.36 0.99 -12.33
N ARG A 220 -28.47 1.31 -11.39
CA ARG A 220 -28.55 0.80 -10.00
C ARG A 220 -29.67 1.43 -9.18
N LYS A 221 -30.03 2.70 -9.45
CA LYS A 221 -31.22 3.36 -8.86
C LYS A 221 -32.53 2.67 -9.23
N LYS A 222 -32.64 2.04 -10.41
CA LYS A 222 -33.85 1.28 -10.81
C LYS A 222 -33.94 -0.12 -10.20
N LYS A 223 -32.84 -0.73 -9.74
CA LYS A 223 -32.84 -2.04 -9.07
C LYS A 223 -32.95 -1.98 -7.54
N CYS A 224 -32.72 -0.81 -6.93
CA CYS A 224 -32.89 -0.59 -5.48
C CYS A 224 -34.29 0.00 -5.19
N VAL A 225 -35.36 -0.77 -5.42
CA VAL A 225 -36.73 -0.41 -4.97
C VAL A 225 -37.02 -0.94 -3.56
N VAL A 226 -36.12 -1.74 -2.96
CA VAL A 226 -36.34 -2.33 -1.63
C VAL A 226 -35.03 -2.35 -0.81
N CYS A 227 -34.55 -1.18 -0.36
CA CYS A 227 -33.82 -1.05 0.92
C CYS A 227 -33.43 0.42 1.19
N ASP A 228 -33.83 0.95 2.35
CA ASP A 228 -33.50 2.30 2.84
C ASP A 228 -31.99 2.53 3.13
N SER A 229 -31.14 1.53 2.89
CA SER A 229 -29.68 1.56 3.07
C SER A 229 -28.89 1.92 1.79
N CYS A 230 -29.56 2.16 0.67
CA CYS A 230 -28.95 2.34 -0.65
C CYS A 230 -28.37 3.76 -0.97
N PRO A 231 -28.89 4.89 -0.46
CA PRO A 231 -28.38 6.23 -0.81
C PRO A 231 -26.98 6.54 -0.25
N GLN A 232 -26.64 5.99 0.92
CA GLN A 232 -25.36 6.26 1.59
C GLN A 232 -24.18 5.56 0.91
N ARG A 233 -24.39 4.35 0.37
CA ARG A 233 -23.33 3.57 -0.29
C ARG A 233 -22.87 4.22 -1.60
N VAL A 234 -23.82 4.74 -2.38
CA VAL A 234 -23.53 5.49 -3.61
C VAL A 234 -22.71 6.76 -3.34
N ARG A 235 -23.07 7.53 -2.31
CA ARG A 235 -22.31 8.72 -1.90
C ARG A 235 -20.90 8.37 -1.43
N LYS A 236 -20.74 7.24 -0.72
CA LYS A 236 -19.44 6.77 -0.23
C LYS A 236 -18.50 6.45 -1.41
N ASP A 237 -18.98 5.72 -2.39
CA ASP A 237 -18.20 5.33 -3.58
C ASP A 237 -17.76 6.57 -4.39
N GLU A 238 -18.66 7.55 -4.54
CA GLU A 238 -18.37 8.84 -5.19
C GLU A 238 -17.28 9.62 -4.44
N ILE A 239 -17.39 9.74 -3.11
CA ILE A 239 -16.39 10.43 -2.28
C ILE A 239 -15.01 9.78 -2.41
N ILE A 240 -14.95 8.45 -2.40
CA ILE A 240 -13.70 7.70 -2.51
C ILE A 240 -13.06 7.93 -3.89
N TYR A 241 -13.85 7.87 -4.96
CA TYR A 241 -13.35 8.11 -6.31
C TYR A 241 -12.87 9.56 -6.51
N VAL A 242 -13.62 10.56 -6.01
CA VAL A 242 -13.20 11.97 -6.09
C VAL A 242 -11.88 12.21 -5.36
N LYS A 243 -11.67 11.59 -4.20
CA LYS A 243 -10.39 11.68 -3.48
C LYS A 243 -9.24 11.08 -4.27
N TYR A 244 -9.48 9.94 -4.91
CA TYR A 244 -8.51 9.30 -5.78
C TYR A 244 -8.10 10.21 -6.95
N VAL A 245 -9.07 10.75 -7.68
CA VAL A 245 -8.80 11.65 -8.82
C VAL A 245 -8.00 12.87 -8.37
N ARG A 246 -8.38 13.51 -7.26
CA ARG A 246 -7.65 14.66 -6.73
C ARG A 246 -6.22 14.33 -6.32
N ALA A 247 -6.01 13.21 -5.63
CA ALA A 247 -4.67 12.78 -5.21
C ALA A 247 -3.78 12.48 -6.43
N ARG A 248 -4.36 11.91 -7.47
CA ARG A 248 -3.68 11.66 -8.74
C ARG A 248 -3.32 12.96 -9.46
N GLU A 249 -4.27 13.87 -9.61
CA GLU A 249 -4.08 15.15 -10.30
C GLU A 249 -3.01 16.01 -9.61
N ALA A 250 -3.03 16.06 -8.26
CA ALA A 250 -2.02 16.79 -7.48
C ALA A 250 -0.59 16.29 -7.71
N LEU A 251 -0.43 14.99 -7.98
CA LEU A 251 0.88 14.38 -8.29
C LEU A 251 1.36 14.65 -9.70
N GLN A 252 0.44 14.94 -10.63
CA GLN A 252 0.78 15.25 -12.02
C GLN A 252 1.07 16.74 -12.24
N SER A 253 0.51 17.62 -11.40
CA SER A 253 0.68 19.08 -11.47
C SER A 253 2.03 19.54 -10.95
#